data_AF-A0A9J6GAB6-F1
#
_entry.id   AF-A0A9J6GAB6-F1
#
_cell.length_a   1.000
_cell.length_b   1.000
_cell.length_c   1.000
_cell.angle_alpha   90.00
_cell.angle_beta   90.00
_cell.angle_gamma   90.00
#
_symmetry.space_group_name_H-M   'P 1'
#
loop_
_entity.id
_entity.type
_entity.pdbx_description
1 polymer ?
#
loop_
_entity_poly.entity_id
_entity_poly.type
_entity_poly.pdbx_seq_one_letter_code
_entity_poly.pdbx_strand_id
1 'polypeptide(L)'
;MERALRRKNERLTRTVDAYKQELQKLRDESCAGAFLEVASDAERGDAKALLLLDQVKNYKKKKPQWSETTIRHCIVIRNLSAKAYEYLRTENLLRLPCNKTLQKYIGTVSGEVGFSHLVRCRLEMELQGLDTAQSKVCSLIVDEMRIRQKLQYSKQRDHSSVTLTWAPSCSILSRDLTTKPWQILSRAFFSAACMPGTRYLSGISSRKGALESSSQK
;
A
#
# COMPACT_ATOMS: atom_id res chain seq x y z
N MET A 1 -13.76 37.12 50.64
CA MET A 1 -13.14 35.99 49.91
C MET A 1 -13.67 35.88 48.48
N GLU A 2 -14.99 35.90 48.28
CA GLU A 2 -15.65 35.72 46.98
C GLU A 2 -15.25 36.71 45.87
N ARG A 3 -15.05 38.00 46.19
CA ARG A 3 -14.64 39.03 45.23
C ARG A 3 -13.23 38.80 44.66
N ALA A 4 -12.31 38.25 45.47
CA ALA A 4 -10.95 37.93 45.02
C ALA A 4 -10.91 36.73 44.06
N LEU A 5 -11.80 35.76 44.29
CA LEU A 5 -12.03 34.63 43.38
C LEU A 5 -12.59 35.08 42.03
N ARG A 6 -13.59 35.99 42.02
CA ARG A 6 -14.15 36.53 40.77
C ARG A 6 -13.10 37.26 39.93
N ARG A 7 -12.27 38.10 40.56
CA ARG A 7 -11.14 38.79 39.88
C ARG A 7 -10.10 37.82 39.31
N LYS A 8 -9.80 36.74 40.04
CA LYS A 8 -8.91 35.68 39.53
C LYS A 8 -9.52 34.96 38.34
N ASN A 9 -10.81 34.62 38.39
CA ASN A 9 -11.52 34.01 37.27
C ASN A 9 -11.50 34.93 36.05
N GLU A 10 -11.84 36.21 36.19
CA GLU A 10 -11.79 37.17 35.08
C GLU A 10 -10.40 37.29 34.45
N ARG A 11 -9.34 37.30 35.27
CA ARG A 11 -7.96 37.29 34.76
C ARG A 11 -7.67 36.01 33.98
N LEU A 12 -8.05 34.85 34.51
CA LEU A 12 -7.86 33.57 33.86
C LEU A 12 -8.62 33.48 32.54
N THR A 13 -9.87 33.96 32.49
CA THR A 13 -10.67 33.97 31.25
C THR A 13 -10.00 34.82 30.17
N ARG A 14 -9.53 36.02 30.52
CA ARG A 14 -8.78 36.89 29.58
C ARG A 14 -7.52 36.22 29.06
N THR A 15 -6.76 35.54 29.92
CA THR A 15 -5.57 34.80 29.50
C THR A 15 -5.92 33.64 28.56
N VAL A 16 -6.98 32.89 28.85
CA VAL A 16 -7.46 31.80 27.99
C VAL A 16 -7.91 32.32 26.63
N ASP A 17 -8.65 33.42 26.57
CA ASP A 17 -9.14 33.99 25.31
C ASP A 17 -7.99 34.57 24.47
N ALA A 18 -7.00 35.19 25.11
CA ALA A 18 -5.78 35.64 24.43
C ALA A 18 -5.02 34.44 23.81
N TYR A 19 -4.82 33.36 24.55
CA TYR A 19 -4.17 32.16 24.02
C TYR A 19 -4.99 31.47 22.91
N LYS A 20 -6.33 31.45 23.01
CA LYS A 20 -7.18 30.94 21.94
C LYS A 20 -7.03 31.75 20.66
N GLN A 21 -6.99 33.08 20.76
CA GLN A 21 -6.79 33.96 19.61
C GLN A 21 -5.40 33.78 19.00
N GLU A 22 -4.37 33.63 19.82
CA GLU A 22 -3.00 33.38 19.34
C GLU A 22 -2.88 32.02 18.62
N LEU A 23 -3.47 30.96 19.17
CA LEU A 23 -3.53 29.64 18.52
C LEU A 23 -4.29 29.69 17.21
N GLN A 24 -5.41 30.42 17.17
CA GLN A 24 -6.20 30.63 15.96
C GLN A 24 -5.37 31.35 14.89
N LYS A 25 -4.66 32.41 15.27
CA LYS A 25 -3.80 33.18 14.37
C LYS A 25 -2.66 32.32 13.82
N LEU A 26 -1.97 31.56 14.66
CA LEU A 26 -0.92 30.63 14.25
C LEU A 26 -1.46 29.53 13.34
N ARG A 27 -2.69 29.06 13.55
CA ARG A 27 -3.32 28.06 12.68
C ARG A 27 -3.61 28.62 11.29
N ASP A 28 -4.06 29.86 11.21
CA ASP A 28 -4.48 30.50 9.96
C ASP A 28 -3.28 31.11 9.19
N GLU A 29 -2.24 31.56 9.90
CA GLU A 29 -0.97 32.05 9.31
C GLU A 29 -0.01 30.90 8.92
N SER A 30 -0.14 29.73 9.57
CA SER A 30 0.66 28.54 9.26
C SER A 30 -0.07 27.59 8.30
N CYS A 31 0.68 26.83 7.50
CA CYS A 31 0.15 25.68 6.77
C CYS A 31 -0.33 24.52 7.69
N ALA A 32 -0.28 24.71 9.01
CA ALA A 32 -0.75 23.78 10.02
C ALA A 32 -2.22 23.39 9.87
N GLY A 33 -3.11 24.33 9.48
CA GLY A 33 -4.52 24.03 9.24
C GLY A 33 -4.70 22.94 8.17
N ALA A 34 -4.10 23.11 7.00
CA ALA A 34 -4.13 22.13 5.92
C ALA A 34 -3.49 20.79 6.32
N PHE A 35 -2.43 20.82 7.14
CA PHE A 35 -1.82 19.58 7.64
C PHE A 35 -2.73 18.82 8.61
N LEU A 36 -3.49 19.53 9.47
CA LEU A 36 -4.47 18.93 10.36
C LEU A 36 -5.62 18.29 9.58
N GLU A 37 -6.08 18.92 8.49
CA GLU A 37 -7.06 18.31 7.60
C GLU A 37 -6.52 17.01 6.99
N VAL A 38 -5.33 17.04 6.41
CA VAL A 38 -4.66 15.83 5.88
C VAL A 38 -4.51 14.75 6.95
N ALA A 39 -4.20 15.11 8.21
CA ALA A 39 -4.13 14.15 9.29
C ALA A 39 -5.50 13.52 9.59
N SER A 40 -6.57 14.34 9.63
CA SER A 40 -7.94 13.85 9.84
C SER A 40 -8.41 12.95 8.69
N ASP A 41 -8.04 13.27 7.45
CA ASP A 41 -8.40 12.52 6.25
C ASP A 41 -7.68 11.18 6.21
N ALA A 42 -6.43 11.15 6.68
CA ALA A 42 -5.65 9.94 6.82
C ALA A 42 -6.26 8.97 7.85
N GLU A 43 -6.83 9.49 8.95
CA GLU A 43 -7.56 8.68 9.94
C GLU A 43 -8.84 8.08 9.35
N ARG A 44 -9.50 8.80 8.42
CA ARG A 44 -10.64 8.27 7.65
C ARG A 44 -10.24 7.26 6.57
N GLY A 45 -8.95 7.06 6.35
CA GLY A 45 -8.42 6.08 5.40
C GLY A 45 -8.24 6.60 3.98
N ASP A 46 -8.24 7.92 3.75
CA ASP A 46 -7.96 8.46 2.41
C ASP A 46 -6.52 8.14 1.98
N ALA A 47 -6.39 7.55 0.78
CA ALA A 47 -5.11 7.07 0.26
C ALA A 47 -4.13 8.22 -0.01
N LYS A 48 -4.63 9.36 -0.51
CA LYS A 48 -3.80 10.54 -0.79
C LYS A 48 -3.28 11.13 0.51
N ALA A 49 -4.16 11.31 1.49
CA ALA A 49 -3.81 11.82 2.80
C ALA A 49 -2.79 10.92 3.52
N LEU A 50 -2.98 9.59 3.51
CA LEU A 50 -2.04 8.64 4.10
C LEU A 50 -0.65 8.71 3.48
N LEU A 51 -0.57 8.82 2.14
CA LEU A 51 0.70 8.94 1.44
C LEU A 51 1.43 10.23 1.82
N LEU A 52 0.73 11.37 1.84
CA LEU A 52 1.30 12.66 2.26
C LEU A 52 1.75 12.63 3.72
N LEU A 53 0.94 12.06 4.61
CA LEU A 53 1.28 11.93 6.02
C LEU A 53 2.53 11.06 6.22
N ASP A 54 2.67 9.97 5.45
CA ASP A 54 3.87 9.13 5.46
C ASP A 54 5.10 9.89 4.95
N GLN A 55 4.96 10.78 3.96
CA GLN A 55 6.07 11.65 3.52
C GLN A 55 6.57 12.54 4.66
N VAL A 56 5.64 13.22 5.34
CA VAL A 56 5.99 14.13 6.45
C VAL A 56 6.58 13.35 7.63
N LYS A 57 5.95 12.24 8.04
CA LYS A 57 6.43 11.39 9.16
C LYS A 57 7.82 10.81 8.90
N ASN A 58 8.15 10.52 7.65
CA ASN A 58 9.40 9.87 7.28
C ASN A 58 10.47 10.84 6.73
N TYR A 59 10.17 12.14 6.62
CA TYR A 59 11.04 13.12 5.96
C TYR A 59 12.49 13.07 6.45
N LYS A 60 12.70 13.06 7.77
CA LYS A 60 14.04 13.01 8.41
C LYS A 60 14.42 11.63 8.97
N LYS A 61 13.57 10.61 8.82
CA LYS A 61 13.81 9.30 9.44
C LYS A 61 14.82 8.49 8.64
N LYS A 62 15.86 7.97 9.31
CA LYS A 62 16.82 7.03 8.72
C LYS A 62 16.19 5.68 8.37
N LYS A 63 15.25 5.22 9.21
CA LYS A 63 14.49 3.97 9.04
C LYS A 63 13.00 4.32 8.93
N PRO A 64 12.48 4.57 7.71
CA PRO A 64 11.09 4.95 7.53
C PRO A 64 10.15 3.77 7.78
N GLN A 65 8.98 4.07 8.32
CA GLN A 65 7.88 3.12 8.48
C GLN A 65 6.76 3.51 7.53
N TRP A 66 6.18 2.52 6.84
CA TRP A 66 5.22 2.75 5.78
C TRP A 66 3.88 2.15 6.15
N SER A 67 2.81 2.89 5.90
CA SER A 67 1.47 2.32 5.91
C SER A 67 1.30 1.32 4.78
N GLU A 68 0.41 0.34 4.97
CA GLU A 68 0.14 -0.69 3.97
C GLU A 68 -0.42 -0.09 2.67
N THR A 69 -1.28 0.92 2.78
CA THR A 69 -1.86 1.65 1.65
C THR A 69 -0.77 2.34 0.82
N THR A 70 0.20 3.01 1.48
CA THR A 70 1.35 3.63 0.77
C THR A 70 2.19 2.58 0.06
N ILE A 71 2.50 1.45 0.70
CA ILE A 71 3.25 0.36 0.07
C ILE A 71 2.52 -0.17 -1.17
N ARG A 72 1.21 -0.42 -1.06
CA ARG A 72 0.36 -0.92 -2.14
C ARG A 72 0.40 0.00 -3.37
N HIS A 73 0.30 1.31 -3.16
CA HIS A 73 0.44 2.29 -4.24
C HIS A 73 1.86 2.35 -4.81
N CYS A 74 2.90 2.22 -3.98
CA CYS A 74 4.29 2.17 -4.45
C CYS A 74 4.55 0.95 -5.35
N ILE A 75 3.98 -0.21 -5.02
CA ILE A 75 4.06 -1.43 -5.86
C ILE A 75 3.39 -1.14 -7.22
N VAL A 76 2.19 -0.56 -7.19
CA VAL A 76 1.42 -0.15 -8.37
C VAL A 76 2.22 0.79 -9.28
N ILE A 77 2.80 1.86 -8.73
CA ILE A 77 3.59 2.84 -9.51
C ILE A 77 4.82 2.17 -10.12
N ARG A 78 5.50 1.31 -9.37
CA ARG A 78 6.68 0.58 -9.87
C ARG A 78 6.31 -0.38 -11.00
N ASN A 79 5.16 -1.04 -10.91
CA ASN A 79 4.67 -1.94 -11.96
C ASN A 79 4.27 -1.17 -13.24
N LEU A 80 3.77 0.06 -13.10
CA LEU A 80 3.51 0.95 -14.23
C LEU A 80 4.81 1.43 -14.90
N SER A 81 5.78 1.89 -14.11
CA SER A 81 7.08 2.30 -14.63
C SER A 81 8.17 2.17 -13.57
N ALA A 82 9.00 1.12 -13.71
CA ALA A 82 10.14 0.90 -12.83
C ALA A 82 11.17 2.05 -12.92
N LYS A 83 11.37 2.62 -14.12
CA LYS A 83 12.31 3.73 -14.32
C LYS A 83 11.85 5.00 -13.62
N ALA A 84 10.57 5.36 -13.75
CA ALA A 84 10.03 6.54 -13.08
C ALA A 84 10.09 6.39 -11.55
N TYR A 85 9.78 5.19 -11.04
CA TYR A 85 9.85 4.92 -9.61
C TYR A 85 11.27 5.07 -9.06
N GLU A 86 12.29 4.52 -9.75
CA GLU A 86 13.68 4.68 -9.31
C GLU A 86 14.15 6.12 -9.44
N TYR A 87 13.77 6.84 -10.50
CA TYR A 87 14.11 8.27 -10.64
C TYR A 87 13.56 9.12 -9.48
N LEU A 88 12.27 8.97 -9.14
CA LEU A 88 11.66 9.69 -8.02
C LEU A 88 12.36 9.41 -6.67
N ARG A 89 12.91 8.19 -6.54
CA ARG A 89 13.63 7.74 -5.35
C ARG A 89 15.07 8.28 -5.32
N THR A 90 15.81 8.20 -6.42
CA THR A 90 17.22 8.62 -6.49
C THR A 90 17.37 10.12 -6.31
N GLU A 91 16.48 10.89 -6.95
CA GLU A 91 16.44 12.34 -6.82
C GLU A 91 15.88 12.81 -5.46
N ASN A 92 15.47 11.88 -4.59
CA ASN A 92 14.85 12.16 -3.28
C ASN A 92 13.64 13.12 -3.36
N LEU A 93 12.95 13.17 -4.51
CA LEU A 93 11.73 13.97 -4.69
C LEU A 93 10.62 13.48 -3.76
N LEU A 94 10.54 12.16 -3.56
CA LEU A 94 9.65 11.52 -2.61
C LEU A 94 10.43 10.52 -1.75
N ARG A 95 10.07 10.44 -0.48
CA ARG A 95 10.49 9.32 0.37
C ARG A 95 9.66 8.10 -0.02
N LEU A 96 10.30 7.19 -0.73
CA LEU A 96 9.71 5.93 -1.18
C LEU A 96 10.39 4.71 -0.53
N PRO A 97 9.71 3.56 -0.41
CA PRO A 97 10.31 2.29 0.00
C PRO A 97 11.33 1.76 -1.02
N CYS A 98 12.34 1.03 -0.55
CA CYS A 98 13.32 0.43 -1.47
C CYS A 98 12.75 -0.81 -2.13
N ASN A 99 13.36 -1.23 -3.24
CA ASN A 99 12.89 -2.38 -4.00
C ASN A 99 12.88 -3.66 -3.13
N LYS A 100 13.88 -3.86 -2.27
CA LYS A 100 13.90 -4.96 -1.29
C LYS A 100 12.72 -4.90 -0.31
N THR A 101 12.35 -3.69 0.14
CA THR A 101 11.17 -3.50 0.99
C THR A 101 9.91 -3.90 0.22
N LEU A 102 9.71 -3.40 -1.01
CA LEU A 102 8.53 -3.75 -1.81
C LEU A 102 8.43 -5.27 -2.03
N GLN A 103 9.54 -5.94 -2.37
CA GLN A 103 9.58 -7.39 -2.54
C GLN A 103 9.18 -8.14 -1.26
N LYS A 104 9.60 -7.65 -0.09
CA LYS A 104 9.20 -8.24 1.21
C LYS A 104 7.68 -8.15 1.43
N TYR A 105 7.05 -7.06 1.00
CA TYR A 105 5.60 -6.87 1.14
C TYR A 105 4.78 -7.64 0.09
N ILE A 106 5.29 -7.77 -1.13
CA ILE A 106 4.69 -8.65 -2.16
C ILE A 106 4.72 -10.11 -1.69
N GLY A 107 5.80 -10.50 -1.00
CA GLY A 107 5.99 -11.84 -0.50
C GLY A 107 6.44 -12.82 -1.59
N THR A 108 6.46 -14.09 -1.25
CA THR A 108 6.79 -15.17 -2.18
C THR A 108 5.54 -15.57 -2.95
N VAL A 109 5.61 -15.48 -4.28
CA VAL A 109 4.54 -15.99 -5.14
C VAL A 109 4.57 -17.51 -5.09
N SER A 110 3.49 -18.12 -4.61
CA SER A 110 3.27 -19.56 -4.76
C SER A 110 3.16 -19.81 -6.26
N GLY A 111 4.18 -20.43 -6.87
CA GLY A 111 4.12 -20.76 -8.30
C GLY A 111 3.33 -22.04 -8.53
N GLU A 112 2.16 -22.09 -7.89
CA GLU A 112 1.08 -22.98 -8.27
C GLU A 112 0.74 -22.73 -9.73
N VAL A 113 0.54 -23.81 -10.46
CA VAL A 113 0.06 -23.77 -11.83
C VAL A 113 -1.47 -23.82 -11.81
N GLY A 114 -2.11 -23.07 -12.71
CA GLY A 114 -3.57 -22.96 -12.79
C GLY A 114 -4.13 -21.75 -12.04
N PHE A 115 -5.39 -21.85 -11.59
CA PHE A 115 -6.09 -20.77 -10.91
C PHE A 115 -5.66 -20.67 -9.44
N SER A 116 -4.96 -19.59 -9.10
CA SER A 116 -4.64 -19.33 -7.70
C SER A 116 -5.91 -19.08 -6.88
N HIS A 117 -5.89 -19.50 -5.61
CA HIS A 117 -6.98 -19.27 -4.68
C HIS A 117 -7.36 -17.78 -4.57
N LEU A 118 -6.36 -16.89 -4.61
CA LEU A 118 -6.57 -15.44 -4.54
C LEU A 118 -7.34 -14.91 -5.75
N VAL A 119 -7.02 -15.39 -6.95
CA VAL A 119 -7.74 -15.01 -8.18
C VAL A 119 -9.19 -15.51 -8.10
N ARG A 120 -9.41 -16.74 -7.63
CA ARG A 120 -10.77 -17.28 -7.44
C ARG A 120 -11.58 -16.43 -6.46
N CYS A 121 -11.05 -16.15 -5.26
CA CYS A 121 -11.74 -15.30 -4.29
C CYS A 121 -12.01 -13.89 -4.83
N ARG A 122 -11.09 -13.34 -5.63
CA ARG A 122 -11.31 -12.04 -6.26
C ARG A 122 -12.46 -12.09 -7.26
N LEU A 123 -12.51 -13.11 -8.13
CA LEU A 123 -13.60 -13.31 -9.08
C LEU A 123 -14.94 -13.51 -8.36
N GLU A 124 -14.96 -14.25 -7.24
CA GLU A 124 -16.16 -14.44 -6.42
C GLU A 124 -16.66 -13.12 -5.82
N MET A 125 -15.77 -12.27 -5.30
CA MET A 125 -16.15 -10.94 -4.81
C MET A 125 -16.72 -10.05 -5.92
N GLU A 126 -16.09 -10.04 -7.09
CA GLU A 126 -16.58 -9.26 -8.23
C GLU A 126 -17.95 -9.80 -8.71
N LEU A 127 -18.15 -11.12 -8.70
CA LEU A 127 -19.42 -11.76 -9.05
C LEU A 127 -20.55 -11.39 -8.08
N GLN A 128 -20.24 -11.25 -6.79
CA GLN A 128 -21.20 -10.81 -5.77
C GLN A 128 -21.59 -9.34 -5.93
N GLY A 129 -20.70 -8.49 -6.46
CA GLY A 129 -20.97 -7.08 -6.74
C GLY A 129 -21.82 -6.82 -7.98
N LEU A 130 -22.20 -7.87 -8.72
CA LEU A 130 -23.01 -7.77 -9.94
C LEU A 130 -24.48 -8.10 -9.66
N ASP A 131 -25.35 -7.12 -9.84
CA ASP A 131 -26.78 -7.23 -9.50
C ASP A 131 -27.58 -8.05 -10.53
N THR A 132 -27.24 -7.95 -11.83
CA THR A 132 -28.04 -8.52 -12.92
C THR A 132 -27.49 -9.86 -13.40
N ALA A 133 -28.34 -10.87 -13.58
CA ALA A 133 -27.94 -12.20 -14.07
C ALA A 133 -27.19 -12.16 -15.42
N GLN A 134 -27.58 -11.25 -16.33
CA GLN A 134 -26.91 -11.05 -17.62
C GLN A 134 -25.45 -10.58 -17.47
N SER A 135 -25.16 -9.75 -16.47
CA SER A 135 -23.80 -9.26 -16.21
C SER A 135 -22.85 -10.35 -15.68
N LYS A 136 -23.39 -11.49 -15.24
CA LYS A 136 -22.64 -12.65 -14.75
C LYS A 136 -22.22 -13.60 -15.88
N VAL A 137 -22.71 -13.40 -17.09
CA VAL A 137 -22.35 -14.21 -18.27
C VAL A 137 -21.10 -13.61 -18.91
N CYS A 138 -20.05 -14.41 -19.07
CA CYS A 138 -18.81 -13.98 -19.73
C CYS A 138 -18.30 -15.02 -20.73
N SER A 139 -17.59 -14.56 -21.76
CA SER A 139 -16.86 -15.43 -22.69
C SER A 139 -15.44 -15.64 -22.18
N LEU A 140 -15.03 -16.90 -22.01
CA LEU A 140 -13.65 -17.25 -21.71
C LEU A 140 -12.92 -17.60 -23.01
N ILE A 141 -11.96 -16.76 -23.40
CA ILE A 141 -11.10 -17.00 -24.56
C ILE A 141 -9.71 -17.32 -24.03
N VAL A 142 -9.17 -18.46 -24.45
CA VAL A 142 -7.84 -18.94 -24.04
C VAL A 142 -7.02 -19.19 -25.29
N ASP A 143 -5.77 -18.75 -25.28
CA ASP A 143 -4.80 -19.00 -26.33
C ASP A 143 -3.48 -19.47 -25.73
N GLU A 144 -2.73 -20.26 -26.49
CA GLU A 144 -1.43 -20.77 -26.09
C GLU A 144 -0.33 -19.85 -26.59
N MET A 145 0.63 -19.55 -25.72
CA MET A 145 1.78 -18.73 -26.09
C MET A 145 3.06 -19.56 -26.13
N ARG A 146 3.80 -19.44 -27.23
CA ARG A 146 5.15 -20.03 -27.36
C ARG A 146 6.13 -19.28 -26.46
N ILE A 147 6.81 -20.00 -25.59
CA ILE A 147 7.83 -19.43 -24.70
C ILE A 147 9.16 -20.19 -24.86
N ARG A 148 10.28 -19.48 -24.61
CA ARG A 148 11.62 -20.08 -24.68
C ARG A 148 11.80 -21.07 -23.53
N GLN A 149 12.25 -22.27 -23.87
CA GLN A 149 12.59 -23.30 -22.89
C GLN A 149 13.93 -22.95 -22.25
N LYS A 150 13.91 -22.62 -20.96
CA LYS A 150 15.11 -22.38 -20.16
C LYS A 150 14.93 -22.95 -18.75
N LEU A 151 15.91 -23.73 -18.29
CA LEU A 151 15.95 -24.19 -16.91
C LEU A 151 16.33 -23.02 -15.98
N GLN A 152 15.54 -22.76 -14.96
CA GLN A 152 15.80 -21.73 -13.96
C GLN A 152 15.46 -22.24 -12.56
N TYR A 153 16.45 -22.17 -11.69
CA TYR A 153 16.32 -22.56 -10.30
C TYR A 153 15.72 -21.43 -9.45
N SER A 154 14.69 -21.73 -8.67
CA SER A 154 14.14 -20.80 -7.69
C SER A 154 14.56 -21.21 -6.28
N LYS A 155 15.53 -20.48 -5.71
CA LYS A 155 16.05 -20.71 -4.35
C LYS A 155 15.00 -20.62 -3.25
N GLN A 156 13.90 -19.91 -3.47
CA GLN A 156 12.87 -19.72 -2.44
C GLN A 156 11.99 -20.95 -2.22
N ARG A 157 11.96 -21.86 -3.19
CA ARG A 157 11.06 -23.02 -3.19
C ARG A 157 11.83 -24.33 -3.40
N ASP A 158 13.17 -24.27 -3.44
CA ASP A 158 14.09 -25.38 -3.76
C ASP A 158 13.56 -26.31 -4.85
N HIS A 159 13.04 -25.71 -5.92
CA HIS A 159 12.58 -26.43 -7.10
C HIS A 159 13.23 -25.83 -8.34
N SER A 160 13.65 -26.71 -9.24
CA SER A 160 13.95 -26.36 -10.61
C SER A 160 12.64 -26.15 -11.35
N SER A 161 12.46 -24.96 -11.91
CA SER A 161 11.35 -24.68 -12.81
C SER A 161 11.92 -24.41 -14.19
N VAL A 162 11.23 -24.79 -15.25
CA VAL A 162 11.52 -24.22 -16.56
C VAL A 162 10.91 -22.82 -16.52
N THR A 163 11.70 -21.79 -16.22
CA THR A 163 11.16 -20.43 -16.17
C THR A 163 11.09 -19.88 -17.59
N LEU A 164 9.90 -19.36 -17.85
CA LEU A 164 9.41 -18.94 -19.14
C LEU A 164 9.73 -17.45 -19.32
N THR A 165 10.79 -17.12 -20.04
CA THR A 165 11.12 -15.71 -20.33
C THR A 165 10.44 -15.25 -21.62
N TRP A 166 9.69 -14.15 -21.51
CA TRP A 166 9.09 -13.47 -22.64
C TRP A 166 10.19 -12.98 -23.59
N ALA A 167 10.22 -13.52 -24.80
CA ALA A 167 10.96 -12.93 -25.89
C ALA A 167 9.99 -12.06 -26.68
N PRO A 168 10.17 -10.73 -26.72
CA PRO A 168 9.45 -9.92 -27.69
C PRO A 168 9.96 -10.33 -29.08
N SER A 169 9.26 -11.28 -29.69
CA SER A 169 9.44 -11.66 -31.09
C SER A 169 8.58 -10.73 -31.92
N CYS A 170 8.91 -9.44 -31.91
CA CYS A 170 8.24 -8.48 -32.78
C CYS A 170 9.24 -7.41 -33.20
N SER A 171 9.97 -7.72 -34.27
CA SER A 171 10.47 -6.72 -35.20
C SER A 171 9.28 -6.16 -36.00
N ILE A 172 8.45 -5.34 -35.35
CA ILE A 172 7.53 -4.45 -36.08
C ILE A 172 8.07 -3.05 -35.86
N LEU A 173 8.48 -2.47 -36.98
CA LEU A 173 9.02 -1.11 -37.10
C LEU A 173 8.21 -0.12 -36.28
N SER A 174 8.94 0.74 -35.58
CA SER A 174 8.47 2.07 -35.16
C SER A 174 7.80 2.76 -36.34
N ARG A 175 6.49 3.02 -36.23
CA ARG A 175 5.81 4.15 -36.88
C ARG A 175 4.56 4.52 -36.09
N ASP A 176 4.51 5.82 -35.81
CA ASP A 176 3.34 6.64 -35.51
C ASP A 176 2.67 6.53 -34.13
N LEU A 177 3.26 7.30 -33.20
CA LEU A 177 2.54 7.96 -32.12
C LEU A 177 1.49 8.91 -32.72
N THR A 178 0.23 8.50 -32.78
CA THR A 178 -0.95 9.36 -32.54
C THR A 178 -2.22 8.54 -32.77
N THR A 179 -2.67 7.81 -31.75
CA THR A 179 -4.10 7.61 -31.47
C THR A 179 -4.25 6.91 -30.13
N LYS A 180 -5.37 7.18 -29.47
CA LYS A 180 -5.69 6.88 -28.07
C LYS A 180 -6.38 5.51 -27.93
N PRO A 181 -5.68 4.40 -27.58
CA PRO A 181 -6.39 3.25 -27.00
C PRO A 181 -5.75 2.70 -25.70
N TRP A 182 -4.90 3.47 -25.02
CA TRP A 182 -4.24 3.01 -23.77
C TRP A 182 -5.14 3.02 -22.52
N GLN A 183 -6.39 3.53 -22.61
CA GLN A 183 -7.27 3.61 -21.44
C GLN A 183 -8.11 2.35 -21.18
N ILE A 184 -8.25 1.43 -22.14
CA ILE A 184 -9.11 0.25 -21.97
C ILE A 184 -8.31 -0.97 -21.49
N LEU A 185 -7.05 -1.12 -21.93
CA LEU A 185 -6.20 -2.24 -21.52
C LEU A 185 -5.53 -2.06 -20.15
N SER A 186 -5.43 -0.83 -19.64
CA SER A 186 -4.86 -0.59 -18.30
C SER A 186 -5.77 -1.06 -17.16
N ARG A 187 -7.10 -1.09 -17.35
CA ARG A 187 -8.06 -1.56 -16.33
C ARG A 187 -8.11 -3.08 -16.18
N ALA A 188 -7.99 -3.84 -17.26
CA ALA A 188 -8.07 -5.31 -17.21
C ALA A 188 -6.81 -5.95 -16.60
N PHE A 189 -5.62 -5.39 -16.86
CA PHE A 189 -4.36 -5.91 -16.28
C PHE A 189 -4.14 -5.50 -14.82
N PHE A 190 -4.74 -4.39 -14.37
CA PHE A 190 -4.53 -3.87 -13.02
C PHE A 190 -5.21 -4.69 -11.91
N SER A 191 -6.33 -5.36 -12.20
CA SER A 191 -7.08 -6.07 -11.15
C SER A 191 -6.51 -7.44 -10.79
N ALA A 192 -5.62 -8.03 -11.59
CA ALA A 192 -5.13 -9.38 -11.37
C ALA A 192 -3.73 -9.46 -10.74
N ALA A 193 -2.90 -8.41 -10.85
CA ALA A 193 -1.47 -8.50 -10.56
C ALA A 193 -1.00 -7.87 -9.22
N CYS A 194 -1.88 -7.20 -8.47
CA CYS A 194 -1.50 -6.54 -7.22
C CYS A 194 -2.55 -6.70 -6.14
N MET A 195 -2.41 -7.69 -5.24
CA MET A 195 -2.76 -7.55 -3.80
C MET A 195 -2.16 -8.71 -2.98
N PRO A 196 -1.27 -8.46 -2.00
CA PRO A 196 -0.96 -9.41 -0.94
C PRO A 196 -2.08 -9.44 0.11
N GLY A 197 -2.40 -10.65 0.56
CA GLY A 197 -3.52 -10.95 1.45
C GLY A 197 -3.41 -10.35 2.85
N THR A 198 -4.56 -9.93 3.36
CA THR A 198 -4.84 -9.76 4.79
C THR A 198 -4.54 -11.06 5.52
N ARG A 199 -3.55 -11.04 6.42
CA ARG A 199 -3.29 -12.17 7.33
C ARG A 199 -3.96 -11.89 8.67
N TYR A 200 -4.85 -12.82 9.04
CA TYR A 200 -5.49 -12.96 10.34
C TYR A 200 -4.48 -12.85 11.49
N LEU A 201 -4.83 -12.08 12.51
CA LEU A 201 -4.20 -12.09 13.82
C LEU A 201 -4.66 -13.36 14.57
N SER A 202 -3.77 -14.33 14.75
CA SER A 202 -3.89 -15.33 15.82
C SER A 202 -2.88 -14.99 16.91
N GLY A 203 -3.39 -14.92 18.13
CA GLY A 203 -2.82 -14.18 19.25
C GLY A 203 -1.55 -14.74 19.89
N ILE A 204 -0.89 -13.83 20.61
CA ILE A 204 0.13 -14.10 21.63
C ILE A 204 -0.51 -13.77 22.98
N SER A 205 -0.82 -14.80 23.77
CA SER A 205 -1.00 -14.78 25.23
C SER A 205 -0.88 -16.26 25.65
N SER A 206 0.03 -16.72 26.51
CA SER A 206 0.62 -16.13 27.71
C SER A 206 2.00 -16.73 27.98
N ARG A 207 2.93 -15.89 28.49
CA ARG A 207 4.04 -16.34 29.35
C ARG A 207 3.55 -16.44 30.79
N LYS A 208 3.88 -17.55 31.46
CA LYS A 208 4.22 -17.74 32.88
C LYS A 208 4.65 -19.22 32.93
N GLY A 209 5.89 -19.62 33.21
CA GLY A 209 6.79 -19.16 34.26
C GLY A 209 6.55 -20.02 35.50
N ALA A 210 7.22 -21.18 35.58
CA ALA A 210 7.51 -21.89 36.82
C ALA A 210 8.65 -22.92 36.57
N LEU A 211 9.84 -22.57 37.04
CA LEU A 211 10.80 -23.55 37.56
C LEU A 211 10.20 -24.14 38.84
N GLU A 212 10.26 -25.46 39.03
CA GLU A 212 10.93 -26.05 40.19
C GLU A 212 11.00 -27.58 40.08
N SER A 213 12.14 -28.07 40.53
CA SER A 213 12.62 -29.44 40.55
C SER A 213 12.16 -30.22 41.79
N SER A 214 12.25 -31.54 41.69
CA SER A 214 12.57 -32.51 42.75
C SER A 214 11.42 -33.29 43.43
N SER A 215 11.53 -34.62 43.25
CA SER A 215 11.39 -35.70 44.26
C SER A 215 10.35 -35.58 45.37
N GLN A 216 9.40 -36.54 45.41
CA GLN A 216 9.42 -37.64 46.39
C GLN A 216 8.19 -38.56 46.25
N LYS A 217 8.49 -39.87 46.31
CA LYS A 217 7.65 -41.05 46.58
C LYS A 217 6.74 -41.57 45.47
#